data_AF-A0A382X503-F1
#
_entry.id   AF-A0A382X503-F1
#
_cell.length_a   1.000
_cell.length_b   1.000
_cell.length_c   1.000
_cell.angle_alpha   90.00
_cell.angle_beta   90.00
_cell.angle_gamma   90.00
#
_symmetry.space_group_name_H-M   'P 1'
#
loop_
_entity.id
_entity.type
_entity.pdbx_description
1 polymer ?
#
loop_
_entity_poly.entity_id
_entity_poly.type
_entity_poly.pdbx_seq_one_letter_code
_entity_poly.pdbx_strand_id
1 'polypeptide(L)'
;MGLPELSQLPASPCLSSRVETGIRINNNDLEAIDKVETWIQDHYSSKTVRCRVLEEGIIIQLDTNTLEGLVLKNQKETVLQIKNIFHHRPEIGIRFERYQRGSAFLIPG
;
A
#
# COMPACT_ATOMS: atom_id res chain seq x y z
N MET A 1 -6.68 -6.74 -29.21
CA MET A 1 -5.66 -6.22 -28.26
C MET A 1 -6.44 -5.70 -27.05
N GLY A 2 -6.76 -6.48 -26.03
CA GLY A 2 -5.94 -7.46 -25.31
C GLY A 2 -5.64 -6.86 -23.94
N LEU A 3 -6.69 -6.59 -23.15
CA LEU A 3 -6.57 -6.19 -21.75
C LEU A 3 -6.00 -7.41 -21.01
N PRO A 4 -4.79 -7.34 -20.43
CA PRO A 4 -4.28 -8.45 -19.66
C PRO A 4 -5.17 -8.62 -18.43
N GLU A 5 -5.67 -9.84 -18.33
CA GLU A 5 -6.45 -10.40 -17.24
C GLU A 5 -5.75 -10.13 -15.89
N LEU A 6 -6.23 -9.14 -15.14
CA LEU A 6 -5.97 -9.05 -13.70
C LEU A 6 -6.88 -10.04 -12.95
N SER A 7 -6.83 -11.31 -13.36
CA SER A 7 -7.40 -12.44 -12.64
C SER A 7 -6.25 -13.24 -12.07
N GLN A 8 -5.70 -12.84 -10.92
CA GLN A 8 -5.06 -13.72 -9.93
C GLN A 8 -5.08 -13.00 -8.57
N LEU A 9 -6.27 -12.94 -7.94
CA LEU A 9 -6.34 -12.82 -6.48
C LEU A 9 -5.87 -14.16 -5.91
N PRO A 10 -4.72 -14.24 -5.21
CA PRO A 10 -4.41 -15.43 -4.45
C PRO A 10 -5.41 -15.51 -3.31
N ALA A 11 -6.23 -16.57 -3.32
CA ALA A 11 -7.13 -16.90 -2.24
C ALA A 11 -6.35 -17.05 -0.93
N SER A 12 -6.74 -16.32 0.11
CA SER A 12 -6.52 -16.69 1.52
C SER A 12 -7.27 -15.75 2.48
N PRO A 13 -7.67 -16.22 3.68
CA PRO A 13 -9.09 -16.49 3.99
C PRO A 13 -9.62 -15.67 5.19
N CYS A 14 -10.96 -15.64 5.36
CA CYS A 14 -11.65 -15.39 6.63
C CYS A 14 -11.24 -14.13 7.43
N LEU A 15 -11.54 -12.92 6.92
CA LEU A 15 -11.33 -11.67 7.66
C LEU A 15 -12.61 -10.97 8.14
N SER A 16 -13.79 -11.57 7.96
CA SER A 16 -15.04 -11.04 8.55
C SER A 16 -15.14 -11.17 10.08
N SER A 17 -14.18 -11.82 10.74
CA SER A 17 -14.25 -12.05 12.19
C SER A 17 -13.33 -11.16 13.03
N ARG A 18 -12.53 -10.28 12.43
CA ARG A 18 -11.52 -9.50 13.17
C ARG A 18 -11.39 -8.04 12.77
N VAL A 19 -12.42 -7.43 12.18
CA VAL A 19 -12.51 -5.96 12.00
C VAL A 19 -12.99 -5.30 13.31
N GLU A 20 -12.39 -5.68 14.43
CA GLU A 20 -12.74 -5.19 15.77
C GLU A 20 -11.51 -4.64 16.49
N THR A 21 -10.64 -3.95 15.74
CA THR A 21 -9.52 -3.17 16.29
C THR A 21 -9.60 -1.73 15.79
N GLY A 22 -10.59 -0.98 16.29
CA GLY A 22 -10.58 0.49 16.42
C GLY A 22 -10.50 1.38 15.16
N ILE A 23 -10.07 0.88 14.00
CA ILE A 23 -9.95 1.60 12.74
C ILE A 23 -10.87 0.88 11.74
N ARG A 24 -11.82 1.60 11.15
CA ARG A 24 -12.73 1.05 10.11
C ARG A 24 -11.96 0.76 8.82
N ILE A 25 -11.18 -0.31 8.81
CA ILE A 25 -10.56 -0.87 7.62
C ILE A 25 -11.57 -1.86 7.03
N ASN A 26 -12.14 -1.54 5.88
CA ASN A 26 -13.08 -2.42 5.19
C ASN A 26 -12.31 -3.47 4.36
N ASN A 27 -13.01 -4.51 3.91
CA ASN A 27 -12.42 -5.50 2.99
C ASN A 27 -11.82 -4.87 1.73
N ASN A 28 -12.45 -3.80 1.20
CA ASN A 28 -11.90 -3.04 0.07
C ASN A 28 -10.54 -2.40 0.39
N ASP A 29 -10.35 -1.89 1.61
CA ASP A 29 -9.08 -1.31 2.03
C ASP A 29 -7.99 -2.39 2.11
N LEU A 30 -8.32 -3.58 2.64
CA LEU A 30 -7.39 -4.70 2.71
C LEU A 30 -6.98 -5.22 1.33
N GLU A 31 -7.95 -5.35 0.41
CA GLU A 31 -7.67 -5.76 -0.97
C GLU A 31 -6.82 -4.70 -1.69
N ALA A 32 -7.09 -3.42 -1.45
CA ALA A 32 -6.33 -2.31 -2.01
C ALA A 32 -4.88 -2.29 -1.48
N ILE A 33 -4.67 -2.56 -0.19
CA ILE A 33 -3.36 -2.72 0.43
C ILE A 33 -2.58 -3.83 -0.27
N ASP A 34 -3.13 -5.04 -0.34
CA ASP A 34 -2.48 -6.21 -0.93
C ASP A 34 -2.10 -5.99 -2.40
N LYS A 35 -3.01 -5.38 -3.17
CA LYS A 35 -2.77 -5.01 -4.57
C LYS A 35 -1.62 -4.02 -4.72
N VAL A 36 -1.57 -2.98 -3.88
CA VAL A 36 -0.49 -1.98 -3.91
C VAL A 36 0.84 -2.62 -3.51
N GLU A 37 0.88 -3.43 -2.47
CA GLU A 37 2.09 -4.11 -2.01
C GLU A 37 2.65 -5.02 -3.11
N THR A 38 1.81 -5.89 -3.66
CA THR A 38 2.19 -6.81 -4.74
C THR A 38 2.68 -6.05 -5.98
N TRP A 39 1.97 -4.99 -6.40
CA TRP A 39 2.35 -4.19 -7.55
C TRP A 39 3.71 -3.49 -7.36
N ILE A 40 3.97 -2.92 -6.19
CA ILE A 40 5.27 -2.26 -5.92
C ILE A 40 6.39 -3.31 -5.85
N GLN A 41 6.14 -4.48 -5.25
CA GLN A 41 7.13 -5.56 -5.22
C GLN A 41 7.51 -6.03 -6.61
N ASP A 42 6.52 -6.22 -7.50
CA ASP A 42 6.76 -6.64 -8.88
C ASP A 42 7.47 -5.54 -9.68
N HIS A 43 6.94 -4.32 -9.67
CA HIS A 43 7.41 -3.22 -10.50
C HIS A 43 8.81 -2.69 -10.11
N TYR A 44 9.12 -2.68 -8.81
CA TYR A 44 10.38 -2.16 -8.29
C TYR A 44 11.31 -3.22 -7.72
N SER A 45 10.93 -4.51 -7.80
CA SER A 45 11.68 -5.63 -7.19
C SER A 45 12.02 -5.37 -5.72
N SER A 46 11.09 -4.72 -5.01
CA SER A 46 11.29 -4.32 -3.62
C SER A 46 11.26 -5.54 -2.71
N LYS A 47 12.21 -5.62 -1.77
CA LYS A 47 12.23 -6.70 -0.77
C LYS A 47 11.27 -6.41 0.37
N THR A 48 11.06 -5.14 0.69
CA THR A 48 10.21 -4.70 1.79
C THR A 48 9.32 -3.54 1.34
N VAL A 49 8.05 -3.86 1.13
CA VAL A 49 6.97 -2.89 1.06
C VAL A 49 6.03 -3.12 2.24
N ARG A 50 5.51 -2.04 2.81
CA ARG A 50 4.35 -2.09 3.69
C ARG A 50 3.38 -0.98 3.36
N CYS A 51 2.15 -1.33 3.02
CA CYS A 51 1.07 -0.37 2.87
C CYS A 51 0.25 -0.33 4.17
N ARG A 52 0.09 0.87 4.75
CA ARG A 52 -0.67 1.12 5.96
C ARG A 52 -1.77 2.12 5.65
N VAL A 53 -3.02 1.69 5.82
CA VAL A 53 -4.18 2.57 5.72
C VAL A 53 -4.50 3.11 7.12
N LEU A 54 -4.61 4.43 7.20
CA LEU A 54 -5.03 5.19 8.38
C LEU A 54 -6.35 5.89 8.07
N GLU A 55 -6.99 6.47 9.08
CA GLU A 55 -8.18 7.30 8.87
C GLU A 55 -7.85 8.58 8.10
N GLU A 56 -6.68 9.18 8.35
CA GLU A 56 -6.23 10.42 7.71
C GLU A 56 -5.59 10.22 6.32
N GLY A 57 -5.17 9.00 5.97
CA GLY A 57 -4.23 8.80 4.88
C GLY A 57 -3.81 7.37 4.63
N ILE A 58 -3.05 7.16 3.56
CA ILE A 58 -2.35 5.93 3.23
C ILE A 58 -0.86 6.20 3.31
N ILE A 59 -0.14 5.37 4.07
CA ILE A 59 1.30 5.43 4.20
C ILE A 59 1.90 4.19 3.55
N ILE A 60 2.79 4.41 2.58
CA ILE A 60 3.50 3.35 1.88
C ILE A 60 4.95 3.40 2.31
N GLN A 61 5.36 2.38 3.07
CA GLN A 61 6.70 2.25 3.60
C GLN A 61 7.53 1.36 2.67
N LEU A 62 8.66 1.85 2.20
CA LEU A 62 9.53 1.17 1.23
C LEU A 62 10.98 1.18 1.69
N ASP A 63 11.76 0.18 1.31
CA ASP A 63 13.22 0.24 1.46
C ASP A 63 13.80 1.50 0.78
N THR A 64 14.88 2.05 1.32
CA THR A 64 15.50 3.28 0.81
C THR A 64 15.80 3.21 -0.69
N ASN A 65 16.40 2.11 -1.17
CA ASN A 65 16.68 1.90 -2.59
C ASN A 65 15.42 1.92 -3.46
N THR A 66 14.32 1.32 -2.99
CA THR A 66 13.04 1.32 -3.71
C THR A 66 12.42 2.71 -3.71
N LEU A 67 12.44 3.42 -2.58
CA LEU A 67 11.91 4.77 -2.48
C LEU A 67 12.66 5.74 -3.40
N GLU A 68 14.00 5.67 -3.41
CA GLU A 68 14.82 6.46 -4.32
C GLU A 68 14.55 6.10 -5.78
N GLY A 69 14.43 4.81 -6.10
CA GLY A 69 14.04 4.35 -7.43
C GLY A 69 12.65 4.85 -7.87
N LEU A 70 11.69 4.93 -6.95
CA LEU A 70 10.34 5.46 -7.20
C LEU A 70 10.38 6.96 -7.50
N VAL A 71 11.14 7.73 -6.71
CA VAL A 71 11.33 9.17 -6.92
C VAL A 71 11.99 9.44 -8.27
N LEU A 72 12.98 8.63 -8.65
CA LEU A 72 13.72 8.77 -9.91
C LEU A 72 12.93 8.30 -11.15
N LYS A 73 12.11 7.24 -11.03
CA LYS A 73 11.42 6.65 -12.18
C LYS A 73 10.12 7.36 -12.56
N ASN A 74 9.18 7.49 -11.63
CA ASN A 74 7.88 8.16 -11.86
C ASN A 74 6.98 8.10 -10.61
N GLN A 75 7.28 8.93 -9.59
CA GLN A 75 6.45 9.02 -8.38
C GLN A 75 4.98 9.34 -8.70
N LYS A 76 4.72 10.24 -9.66
CA LYS A 76 3.35 10.65 -10.04
C LYS A 76 2.52 9.49 -10.59
N GLU A 77 3.11 8.63 -11.40
CA GLU A 77 2.42 7.47 -11.96
C GLU A 77 2.08 6.46 -10.86
N THR A 78 3.03 6.22 -9.95
CA THR A 78 2.79 5.37 -8.79
C THR A 78 1.63 5.90 -7.94
N VAL A 79 1.62 7.19 -7.62
CA VAL A 79 0.51 7.83 -6.89
C VAL A 79 -0.82 7.65 -7.61
N LEU A 80 -0.84 7.79 -8.94
CA LEU A 80 -2.06 7.63 -9.72
C LEU A 80 -2.57 6.18 -9.71
N GLN A 81 -1.66 5.20 -9.81
CA GLN A 81 -2.00 3.78 -9.70
C GLN A 81 -2.57 3.45 -8.31
N ILE A 82 -1.93 3.94 -7.25
CA ILE A 82 -2.41 3.76 -5.88
C ILE A 82 -3.78 4.42 -5.71
N LYS A 83 -3.98 5.65 -6.20
CA LYS A 83 -5.30 6.31 -6.18
C LYS A 83 -6.36 5.52 -6.93
N ASN A 84 -6.01 4.90 -8.04
CA ASN A 84 -6.94 4.07 -8.82
C ASN A 84 -7.34 2.78 -8.07
N ILE A 85 -6.39 2.17 -7.35
CA ILE A 85 -6.67 1.02 -6.49
C ILE A 85 -7.56 1.44 -5.31
N PHE A 86 -7.24 2.58 -4.69
CA PHE A 86 -8.02 3.21 -3.61
C PHE A 86 -9.15 4.12 -4.12
N HIS A 87 -9.74 3.84 -5.28
CA HIS A 87 -10.80 4.68 -5.85
C HIS A 87 -12.02 4.85 -4.92
N HIS A 88 -12.21 3.92 -3.99
CA HIS A 88 -13.27 3.97 -2.98
C HIS A 88 -13.01 5.02 -1.88
N ARG A 89 -11.79 5.59 -1.80
CA ARG A 89 -11.41 6.71 -0.92
C ARG A 89 -10.64 7.78 -1.73
N PRO A 90 -11.30 8.55 -2.62
CA PRO A 90 -10.62 9.51 -3.50
C PRO A 90 -9.98 10.69 -2.76
N GLU A 91 -10.48 11.00 -1.56
CA GLU A 91 -10.03 12.11 -0.71
C GLU A 91 -8.84 11.77 0.18
N ILE A 92 -8.39 10.49 0.21
CA ILE A 92 -7.31 10.06 1.09
C ILE A 92 -5.94 10.53 0.56
N GLY A 93 -5.11 11.07 1.47
CA GLY A 93 -3.74 11.47 1.14
C GLY A 93 -2.82 10.25 1.07
N ILE A 94 -1.97 10.17 0.04
CA ILE A 94 -0.95 9.12 -0.08
C ILE A 94 0.41 9.71 0.31
N ARG A 95 1.09 9.05 1.24
CA ARG A 95 2.43 9.42 1.70
C ARG A 95 3.38 8.24 1.51
N PHE A 96 4.60 8.53 1.09
CA PHE A 96 5.66 7.53 1.01
C PHE A 96 6.68 7.79 2.11
N GLU A 97 7.03 6.75 2.84
CA GLU A 97 8.02 6.80 3.90
C GLU A 97 9.04 5.69 3.73
N ARG A 98 10.22 5.86 4.34
CA ARG A 98 11.20 4.78 4.36
C ARG A 98 10.76 3.74 5.39
N TYR A 99 10.80 2.48 4.99
CA TYR A 99 10.63 1.37 5.91
C TYR A 99 11.83 1.33 6.85
N GLN A 100 11.66 1.84 8.07
CA GLN A 100 12.63 1.69 9.13
C GLN A 100 12.23 0.48 9.96
N ARG A 101 12.95 -0.64 9.75
CA ARG A 101 12.83 -1.87 10.53
C ARG A 101 13.28 -1.59 11.97
N GLY A 102 12.41 -0.97 12.78
CA GLY A 102 12.80 -0.51 14.11
C GLY A 102 11.86 0.45 14.83
N SER A 103 10.76 0.94 14.23
CA SER A 103 9.81 1.80 14.96
C SER A 103 8.82 0.99 15.80
N ALA A 104 9.32 0.03 16.58
CA ALA A 104 8.74 -0.21 17.88
C ALA A 104 9.26 0.93 18.77
N PHE A 105 8.44 1.98 18.92
CA PHE A 105 8.50 2.86 20.09
C PHE A 105 9.72 3.80 20.21
N LEU A 106 9.68 4.96 19.55
CA LEU A 106 10.25 6.18 20.14
C LEU A 106 9.34 7.35 19.78
N ILE A 107 8.50 7.71 20.74
CA ILE A 107 7.90 9.04 20.86
C ILE A 107 9.04 9.89 21.47
N PRO A 108 9.68 10.83 20.75
CA PRO A 108 10.47 11.84 21.44
C PRO A 108 9.48 12.83 22.06
N GLY A 109 9.52 12.93 23.39
CA GLY A 109 8.85 13.98 24.15
C GLY A 109 9.53 15.33 24.02
#